data_AF-A0A0A8L487-F1
#
_entry.id   AF-A0A0A8L487-F1
#
_cell.length_a   1.000
_cell.length_b   1.000
_cell.length_c   1.000
_cell.angle_alpha   90.00
_cell.angle_beta   90.00
_cell.angle_gamma   90.00
#
_symmetry.space_group_name_H-M   'P 1'
#
loop_
_entity.id
_entity.type
_entity.pdbx_description
1 polymer ?
#
loop_
_entity_poly.entity_id
_entity_poly.type
_entity_poly.pdbx_seq_one_letter_code
_entity_poly.pdbx_strand_id
1 'polypeptide(L)'
;MKLLLLQQEVEQLKEEVGKQLDGGFAGKGQLGKQLQKLDVYNEKHRLVKLRQRVHLVKNKLDSKRDRHAQLEQHLKDRKRSQLDGNAQGIEEVVAEETLGMRMLSQVLQRNQSVLFAELCQWFRIEKCDEESSSNLSAYTIWEMPIANLKYTNEMEPEKLILSMQYVQQYISFSLNIWLFEGTSDVPITNDQSIIQNYSQLIYNTLRLLRARNLVSESVSIRDILIRYDLDGMLYHFSRNIFLSSLDDASNAYPPTLQNIKLLVTSMIPSI
;
A
#
# COMPACT_ATOMS: atom_id res chain seq x y z
N MET A 1 53.48 -26.57 -47.71
CA MET A 1 52.77 -25.82 -48.78
C MET A 1 51.26 -25.69 -48.53
N LYS A 2 50.52 -26.79 -48.27
CA LYS A 2 49.05 -26.73 -48.03
C LYS A 2 48.62 -25.92 -46.80
N LEU A 3 49.38 -25.96 -45.70
CA LEU A 3 49.09 -25.19 -44.48
C LEU A 3 49.26 -23.67 -44.65
N LEU A 4 50.22 -23.23 -45.46
CA LEU A 4 50.46 -21.81 -45.75
C LEU A 4 49.34 -21.22 -46.63
N LEU A 5 48.85 -22.00 -47.60
CA LEU A 5 47.71 -21.61 -48.44
C LEU A 5 46.41 -21.50 -47.62
N LEU A 6 46.16 -22.47 -46.73
CA LEU A 6 45.03 -22.41 -45.79
C LEU A 6 45.13 -21.22 -44.83
N GLN A 7 46.33 -20.87 -44.35
CA GLN A 7 46.52 -19.68 -43.52
C GLN A 7 46.24 -18.38 -44.29
N GLN A 8 46.63 -18.31 -45.57
CA GLN A 8 46.35 -17.17 -46.43
C GLN A 8 44.85 -17.04 -46.74
N GLU A 9 44.16 -18.15 -47.01
CA GLU A 9 42.71 -18.15 -47.24
C GLU A 9 41.93 -17.75 -45.99
N VAL A 10 42.37 -18.18 -44.80
CA VAL A 10 41.76 -17.79 -43.52
C VAL A 10 41.98 -16.31 -43.21
N GLU A 11 43.17 -15.76 -43.46
CA GLU A 11 43.42 -14.32 -43.29
C GLU A 11 42.63 -13.48 -44.30
N GLN A 12 42.48 -13.93 -45.55
CA GLN A 12 41.64 -13.26 -46.54
C GLN A 12 40.16 -13.26 -46.14
N LEU A 13 39.62 -14.40 -45.71
CA LEU A 13 38.25 -14.51 -45.19
C LEU A 13 38.02 -13.62 -43.96
N LYS A 14 39.03 -13.52 -43.08
CA LYS A 14 38.96 -12.67 -41.89
C LYS A 14 38.94 -11.18 -42.24
N GLU A 15 39.74 -10.74 -43.22
CA GLU A 15 39.67 -9.35 -43.72
C GLU A 15 38.33 -9.06 -44.42
N GLU A 16 37.81 -10.01 -45.19
CA GLU A 16 36.58 -9.83 -45.95
C GLU A 16 35.36 -9.75 -45.02
N VAL A 17 35.33 -10.60 -43.99
CA VAL A 17 34.34 -10.54 -42.90
C VAL A 17 34.50 -9.26 -42.08
N GLY A 18 35.74 -8.84 -41.78
CA GLY A 18 36.01 -7.57 -41.09
C GLY A 18 35.47 -6.36 -41.84
N LYS A 19 35.73 -6.27 -43.15
CA LYS A 19 35.21 -5.19 -44.02
C LYS A 19 33.68 -5.22 -44.14
N GLN A 20 33.06 -6.40 -44.15
CA GLN A 20 31.59 -6.53 -44.16
C GLN A 20 30.95 -6.13 -42.83
N LEU A 21 31.60 -6.45 -41.70
CA LEU A 21 31.14 -6.02 -40.37
C LEU A 21 31.30 -4.50 -40.22
N ASP A 22 32.44 -3.93 -40.59
CA ASP A 22 32.67 -2.49 -40.53
C ASP A 22 31.72 -1.71 -41.46
N GLY A 23 31.44 -2.23 -42.66
CA GLY A 23 30.44 -1.68 -43.58
C GLY A 23 28.98 -1.87 -43.11
N GLY A 24 28.72 -2.90 -42.31
CA GLY A 24 27.43 -3.18 -41.68
C GLY A 24 27.13 -2.23 -40.53
N PHE A 25 28.12 -1.96 -39.67
CA PHE A 25 28.03 -0.99 -38.56
C PHE A 25 28.03 0.46 -39.05
N ALA A 26 28.67 0.77 -40.19
CA ALA A 26 28.63 2.09 -40.81
C ALA A 26 27.33 2.40 -41.60
N GLY A 27 26.32 1.52 -41.56
CA GLY A 27 25.00 1.76 -42.15
C GLY A 27 24.91 1.57 -43.68
N LYS A 28 25.96 1.08 -44.35
CA LYS A 28 25.97 0.90 -45.82
C LYS A 28 25.60 -0.52 -46.28
N GLY A 29 25.65 -1.52 -45.41
CA GLY A 29 25.20 -2.91 -45.67
C GLY A 29 23.68 -3.12 -45.52
N GLN A 30 23.16 -4.28 -45.98
CA GLN A 30 21.72 -4.63 -45.84
C GLN A 30 21.25 -4.63 -44.37
N LEU A 31 22.09 -5.13 -43.45
CA LEU A 31 21.81 -5.12 -42.00
C LEU A 31 21.77 -3.70 -41.42
N GLY A 32 22.71 -2.82 -41.82
CA GLY A 32 22.71 -1.42 -41.40
C GLY A 32 21.47 -0.65 -41.87
N LYS A 33 21.00 -0.92 -43.10
CA LYS A 33 19.72 -0.37 -43.61
C LYS A 33 18.50 -0.92 -42.87
N GLN A 34 18.52 -2.18 -42.42
CA GLN A 34 17.45 -2.78 -41.62
C GLN A 34 17.42 -2.20 -40.20
N LEU A 35 18.58 -2.00 -39.57
CA LEU A 35 18.70 -1.33 -38.27
C LEU A 35 18.21 0.13 -38.32
N GLN A 36 18.62 0.90 -39.34
CA GLN A 36 18.10 2.26 -39.54
C GLN A 36 16.58 2.29 -39.73
N LYS A 37 16.01 1.31 -40.45
CA LYS A 37 14.55 1.18 -40.58
C LYS A 37 13.87 0.87 -39.24
N LEU A 38 14.51 0.06 -38.40
CA LEU A 38 14.01 -0.27 -37.07
C LEU A 38 14.09 0.93 -36.12
N ASP A 39 15.16 1.73 -36.18
CA ASP A 39 15.28 2.99 -35.43
C ASP A 39 14.22 4.00 -35.87
N VAL A 40 14.01 4.17 -37.18
CA VAL A 40 12.95 5.02 -37.73
C VAL A 40 11.56 4.53 -37.29
N TYR A 41 11.35 3.22 -37.26
CA TYR A 41 10.09 2.64 -36.79
C TYR A 41 9.88 2.89 -35.28
N ASN A 42 10.92 2.71 -34.47
CA ASN A 42 10.89 2.96 -33.03
C ASN A 42 10.63 4.44 -32.73
N GLU A 43 11.28 5.36 -33.43
CA GLU A 43 11.04 6.80 -33.29
C GLU A 43 9.64 7.19 -33.77
N LYS A 44 9.13 6.59 -34.86
CA LYS A 44 7.74 6.78 -35.29
C LYS A 44 6.76 6.29 -34.23
N HIS A 45 7.02 5.15 -33.61
CA HIS A 45 6.19 4.62 -32.53
C HIS A 45 6.25 5.54 -31.29
N ARG A 46 7.43 6.07 -30.95
CA ARG A 46 7.61 7.03 -29.85
C ARG A 46 6.84 8.32 -30.12
N LEU A 47 6.89 8.85 -31.35
CA LEU A 47 6.12 10.01 -31.77
C LEU A 47 4.61 9.79 -31.66
N VAL A 48 4.10 8.62 -32.04
CA VAL A 48 2.67 8.28 -31.88
C VAL A 48 2.27 8.28 -30.40
N LYS A 49 3.06 7.63 -29.52
CA LYS A 49 2.83 7.66 -28.07
C LYS A 49 2.87 9.09 -27.52
N LEU A 50 3.80 9.92 -27.99
CA LEU A 50 3.91 11.31 -27.57
C LEU A 50 2.69 12.13 -27.99
N ARG A 51 2.22 11.97 -29.25
CA ARG A 51 1.00 12.62 -29.75
C ARG A 51 -0.23 12.22 -28.95
N GLN A 52 -0.38 10.94 -28.61
CA GLN A 52 -1.47 10.47 -27.76
C GLN A 52 -1.42 11.12 -26.37
N ARG A 53 -0.23 11.21 -25.75
CA ARG A 53 -0.05 11.91 -24.47
C ARG A 53 -0.40 13.39 -24.57
N VAL A 54 0.05 14.08 -25.62
CA VAL A 54 -0.29 15.49 -25.86
C VAL A 54 -1.79 15.67 -26.01
N HIS A 55 -2.47 14.79 -26.74
CA HIS A 55 -3.92 14.84 -26.90
C HIS A 55 -4.65 14.63 -25.56
N LEU A 56 -4.22 13.67 -24.75
CA LEU A 56 -4.77 13.45 -23.40
C LEU A 56 -4.56 14.65 -22.48
N VAL A 57 -3.39 15.28 -22.52
CA VAL A 57 -3.10 16.49 -21.74
C VAL A 57 -3.98 17.66 -22.20
N LYS A 58 -4.17 17.81 -23.52
CA LYS A 58 -5.07 18.83 -24.08
C LYS A 58 -6.51 18.63 -23.61
N ASN A 59 -7.04 17.41 -23.68
CA ASN A 59 -8.41 17.12 -23.21
C ASN A 59 -8.56 17.39 -21.70
N LYS A 60 -7.54 17.11 -20.90
CA LYS A 60 -7.52 17.47 -19.46
C LYS A 60 -7.49 18.98 -19.25
N LEU A 61 -6.74 19.72 -20.07
CA LEU A 61 -6.66 21.18 -20.00
C LEU A 61 -8.02 21.81 -20.35
N ASP A 62 -8.63 21.35 -21.44
CA ASP A 62 -9.93 21.84 -21.90
C ASP A 62 -11.00 21.57 -20.83
N SER A 63 -11.05 20.36 -20.26
CA SER A 63 -11.94 20.04 -19.15
C SER A 63 -11.72 20.92 -17.90
N LYS A 64 -10.46 21.24 -17.56
CA LYS A 64 -10.16 22.18 -16.46
C LYS A 64 -10.59 23.61 -16.79
N ARG A 65 -10.45 24.04 -18.05
CA ARG A 65 -10.86 25.36 -18.51
C ARG A 65 -12.38 25.53 -18.46
N ASP A 66 -13.12 24.50 -18.90
CA ASP A 66 -14.59 24.49 -18.82
C ASP A 66 -15.06 24.54 -17.37
N ARG A 67 -14.43 23.75 -16.49
CA ARG A 67 -14.72 23.79 -15.05
C ARG A 67 -14.39 25.15 -14.43
N HIS A 68 -13.30 25.80 -14.85
CA HIS A 68 -12.98 27.16 -14.41
C HIS A 68 -14.05 28.17 -14.85
N ALA A 69 -14.49 28.10 -16.11
CA ALA A 69 -15.56 28.97 -16.63
C ALA A 69 -16.87 28.78 -15.86
N GLN A 70 -17.25 27.52 -15.56
CA GLN A 70 -18.42 27.21 -14.73
C GLN A 70 -18.28 27.79 -13.31
N LEU A 71 -17.13 27.59 -12.66
CA LEU A 71 -16.87 28.14 -11.32
C LEU A 71 -16.88 29.68 -11.31
N GLU A 72 -16.35 30.32 -12.35
CA GLU A 72 -16.38 31.78 -12.50
C GLU A 72 -17.81 32.30 -12.68
N GLN A 73 -18.65 31.57 -13.40
CA GLN A 73 -20.07 31.86 -13.54
C GLN A 73 -20.81 31.72 -12.20
N HIS A 74 -20.61 30.61 -11.48
CA HIS A 74 -21.17 30.43 -10.13
C HIS A 74 -20.74 31.53 -9.16
N LEU A 75 -19.49 32.02 -9.23
CA LEU A 75 -19.04 33.15 -8.41
C LEU A 75 -19.73 34.47 -8.78
N LYS A 76 -20.02 34.71 -10.07
CA LYS A 76 -20.78 35.88 -10.53
C LYS A 76 -22.25 35.79 -10.09
N ASP A 77 -22.84 34.61 -10.16
CA ASP A 77 -24.22 34.36 -9.75
C ASP A 77 -24.38 34.44 -8.22
N ARG A 78 -23.41 33.94 -7.45
CA ARG A 78 -23.37 34.06 -5.98
C ARG A 78 -23.26 35.52 -5.53
N LYS A 79 -22.49 36.36 -6.24
CA LYS A 79 -22.41 37.81 -5.96
C LYS A 79 -23.74 38.53 -6.23
N ARG A 80 -24.55 38.05 -7.19
CA ARG A 80 -25.90 38.57 -7.44
C ARG A 80 -26.90 38.08 -6.40
N SER A 81 -26.80 36.82 -5.96
CA SER A 81 -27.68 36.23 -4.95
C SER A 81 -27.44 36.77 -3.53
N GLN A 82 -26.25 37.30 -3.21
CA GLN A 82 -25.97 37.91 -1.90
C GLN A 82 -26.64 39.28 -1.68
N LEU A 83 -27.23 39.89 -2.72
CA LEU A 83 -27.98 41.14 -2.60
C LEU A 83 -29.45 40.93 -2.17
N ASP A 84 -30.00 39.73 -2.39
CA ASP A 84 -31.36 39.36 -1.95
C ASP A 84 -31.28 38.36 -0.80
N GLY A 85 -31.14 38.88 0.41
CA GLY A 85 -31.08 38.10 1.64
C GLY A 85 -32.40 37.40 1.96
N ASN A 86 -32.59 36.18 1.44
CA ASN A 86 -33.67 35.28 1.83
C ASN A 86 -33.11 34.11 2.66
N ALA A 87 -33.66 33.93 3.87
CA ALA A 87 -33.30 32.84 4.79
C ALA A 87 -33.49 31.42 4.18
N GLN A 88 -34.29 31.28 3.13
CA GLN A 88 -34.42 30.04 2.34
C GLN A 88 -33.12 29.60 1.65
N GLY A 89 -32.23 30.54 1.31
CA GLY A 89 -30.93 30.22 0.70
C GLY A 89 -29.94 29.56 1.66
N ILE A 90 -30.12 29.68 2.98
CA ILE A 90 -29.21 29.06 3.96
C ILE A 90 -29.47 27.56 4.06
N GLU A 91 -30.73 27.12 4.08
CA GLU A 91 -31.06 25.69 4.09
C GLU A 91 -30.64 24.99 2.80
N GLU A 92 -30.77 25.66 1.65
CA GLU A 92 -30.34 25.15 0.35
C GLU A 92 -28.80 25.07 0.26
N VAL A 93 -28.08 26.09 0.76
CA VAL A 93 -26.61 26.06 0.86
C VAL A 93 -26.12 24.97 1.82
N VAL A 94 -26.79 24.77 2.97
CA VAL A 94 -26.45 23.68 3.91
C VAL A 94 -26.74 22.32 3.28
N ALA A 95 -27.82 22.17 2.51
CA ALA A 95 -28.12 20.95 1.78
C ALA A 95 -27.07 20.65 0.69
N GLU A 96 -26.64 21.67 -0.06
CA GLU A 96 -25.56 21.55 -1.04
C GLU A 96 -24.20 21.22 -0.40
N GLU A 97 -23.84 21.89 0.71
CA GLU A 97 -22.60 21.62 1.43
C GLU A 97 -22.60 20.22 2.05
N THR A 98 -23.73 19.77 2.62
CA THR A 98 -23.84 18.39 3.15
C THR A 98 -23.78 17.34 2.05
N LEU A 99 -24.36 17.61 0.88
CA LEU A 99 -24.23 16.75 -0.29
C LEU A 99 -22.78 16.73 -0.81
N GLY A 100 -22.13 17.88 -0.90
CA GLY A 100 -20.71 18.00 -1.26
C GLY A 100 -19.80 17.25 -0.30
N MET A 101 -20.04 17.36 1.01
CA MET A 101 -19.31 16.62 2.04
C MET A 101 -19.56 15.11 1.94
N ARG A 102 -20.79 14.66 1.65
CA ARG A 102 -21.05 13.24 1.38
C ARG A 102 -20.32 12.74 0.16
N MET A 103 -20.33 13.47 -0.95
CA MET A 103 -19.60 13.09 -2.17
C MET A 103 -18.09 13.03 -1.92
N LEU A 104 -17.54 14.01 -1.19
CA LEU A 104 -16.13 14.05 -0.84
C LEU A 104 -15.74 12.90 0.10
N SER A 105 -16.58 12.60 1.09
CA SER A 105 -16.44 11.44 1.98
C SER A 105 -16.44 10.12 1.19
N GLN A 106 -17.34 9.96 0.22
CA GLN A 106 -17.39 8.77 -0.63
C GLN A 106 -16.14 8.62 -1.51
N VAL A 107 -15.66 9.70 -2.13
CA VAL A 107 -14.44 9.70 -2.95
C VAL A 107 -13.21 9.36 -2.08
N LEU A 108 -13.14 9.97 -0.89
CA LEU A 108 -12.07 9.71 0.07
C LEU A 108 -12.10 8.25 0.51
N GLN A 109 -13.25 7.72 0.92
CA GLN A 109 -13.41 6.31 1.32
C GLN A 109 -13.03 5.34 0.20
N ARG A 110 -13.40 5.64 -1.05
CA ARG A 110 -13.02 4.83 -2.21
C ARG A 110 -11.51 4.82 -2.43
N ASN A 111 -10.87 6.00 -2.38
CA ASN A 111 -9.42 6.11 -2.51
C ASN A 111 -8.69 5.39 -1.37
N GLN A 112 -9.16 5.53 -0.14
CA GLN A 112 -8.62 4.84 1.03
C GLN A 112 -8.72 3.32 0.88
N SER A 113 -9.86 2.82 0.40
CA SER A 113 -10.07 1.39 0.18
C SER A 113 -9.12 0.84 -0.89
N VAL A 114 -8.89 1.58 -1.97
CA VAL A 114 -7.94 1.21 -3.03
C VAL A 114 -6.51 1.20 -2.50
N LEU A 115 -6.09 2.28 -1.81
CA LEU A 115 -4.75 2.37 -1.22
C LEU A 115 -4.52 1.26 -0.18
N PHE A 116 -5.54 0.93 0.61
CA PHE A 116 -5.46 -0.14 1.60
C PHE A 116 -5.34 -1.52 0.93
N ALA A 117 -6.06 -1.76 -0.16
CA ALA A 117 -5.94 -3.00 -0.92
C ALA A 117 -4.51 -3.17 -1.51
N GLU A 118 -3.95 -2.09 -2.06
CA GLU A 118 -2.56 -2.05 -2.55
C GLU A 118 -1.56 -2.31 -1.40
N LEU A 119 -1.79 -1.70 -0.23
CA LEU A 119 -0.96 -1.94 0.96
C LEU A 119 -0.99 -3.42 1.38
N CYS A 120 -2.16 -4.04 1.41
CA CYS A 120 -2.30 -5.45 1.77
C CYS A 120 -1.62 -6.38 0.76
N GLN A 121 -1.71 -6.06 -0.54
CA GLN A 121 -0.99 -6.79 -1.58
C GLN A 121 0.52 -6.62 -1.45
N TRP A 122 0.98 -5.42 -1.09
CA TRP A 122 2.40 -5.15 -0.91
C TRP A 122 2.96 -5.94 0.27
N PHE A 123 2.30 -5.93 1.43
CA PHE A 123 2.77 -6.60 2.66
C PHE A 123 2.53 -8.12 2.69
N ARG A 124 1.72 -8.67 1.77
CA ARG A 124 1.46 -10.11 1.61
C ARG A 124 1.18 -10.82 2.94
N ILE A 125 0.11 -10.40 3.62
CA ILE A 125 -0.31 -11.03 4.86
C ILE A 125 -1.07 -12.33 4.55
N GLU A 126 -0.49 -13.45 4.94
CA GLU A 126 -0.94 -14.80 4.57
C GLU A 126 -1.08 -15.71 5.79
N LYS A 127 -1.96 -16.70 5.69
CA LYS A 127 -2.11 -17.76 6.70
C LYS A 127 -1.12 -18.87 6.33
N CYS A 128 -0.36 -19.37 7.30
CA CYS A 128 0.52 -20.53 7.09
C CYS A 128 -0.32 -21.78 6.81
N ASP A 129 0.12 -22.61 5.86
CA ASP A 129 -0.48 -23.92 5.61
C ASP A 129 -0.25 -24.85 6.81
N GLU A 130 -1.34 -25.50 7.27
CA GLU A 130 -1.39 -26.33 8.48
C GLU A 130 -0.47 -27.58 8.43
N GLU A 131 0.12 -27.88 7.27
CA GLU A 131 1.03 -29.01 7.08
C GLU A 131 2.49 -28.70 7.45
N SER A 132 2.83 -27.42 7.66
CA SER A 132 4.19 -27.03 8.08
C SER A 132 4.35 -27.17 9.60
N SER A 133 5.08 -28.21 10.02
CA SER A 133 5.24 -28.69 11.40
C SER A 133 6.00 -27.76 12.37
N SER A 134 6.06 -26.45 12.11
CA SER A 134 6.60 -25.46 13.05
C SER A 134 5.47 -24.51 13.46
N ASN A 135 4.75 -24.88 14.53
CA ASN A 135 3.62 -24.15 15.13
C ASN A 135 3.95 -22.75 15.71
N LEU A 136 5.02 -22.09 15.26
CA LEU A 136 5.55 -20.86 15.85
C LEU A 136 4.66 -19.63 15.53
N SER A 137 3.98 -19.63 14.39
CA SER A 137 3.09 -18.52 13.99
C SER A 137 2.05 -18.99 12.96
N ALA A 138 0.79 -18.59 13.14
CA ALA A 138 -0.29 -18.95 12.22
C ALA A 138 -0.33 -18.09 10.95
N TYR A 139 0.37 -16.95 10.95
CA TYR A 139 0.35 -15.96 9.86
C TYR A 139 1.73 -15.36 9.58
N THR A 140 1.92 -14.91 8.34
CA THR A 140 3.16 -14.27 7.87
C THR A 140 2.90 -12.87 7.29
N ILE A 141 3.94 -12.03 7.31
CA ILE A 141 4.03 -10.74 6.64
C ILE A 141 5.34 -10.73 5.85
N TRP A 142 5.30 -10.52 4.53
CA TRP A 142 6.48 -10.72 3.66
C TRP A 142 7.20 -12.06 3.91
N GLU A 143 6.44 -13.15 4.02
CA GLU A 143 6.97 -14.51 4.29
C GLU A 143 7.69 -14.64 5.66
N MET A 144 7.68 -13.59 6.48
CA MET A 144 8.18 -13.60 7.84
C MET A 144 7.06 -13.92 8.82
N PRO A 145 7.27 -14.85 9.79
CA PRO A 145 6.36 -15.05 10.91
C PRO A 145 5.95 -13.74 11.58
N ILE A 146 4.66 -13.48 11.71
CA ILE A 146 4.17 -12.34 12.49
C ILE A 146 4.36 -12.65 13.98
N ALA A 147 4.87 -11.68 14.72
CA ALA A 147 5.08 -11.75 16.15
C ALA A 147 3.76 -12.09 16.88
N ASN A 148 3.77 -13.21 17.61
CA ASN A 148 2.63 -13.73 18.37
C ASN A 148 2.97 -13.77 19.87
N LEU A 149 2.11 -13.23 20.74
CA LEU A 149 2.39 -13.14 22.18
C LEU A 149 2.59 -14.51 22.83
N LYS A 150 1.85 -15.52 22.38
CA LYS A 150 1.90 -16.89 22.93
C LYS A 150 3.20 -17.61 22.61
N TYR A 151 3.80 -17.32 21.45
CA TYR A 151 5.00 -17.99 20.93
C TYR A 151 6.22 -17.07 20.90
N THR A 152 6.17 -15.91 21.57
CA THR A 152 7.25 -14.91 21.57
C THR A 152 8.57 -15.50 22.10
N ASN A 153 8.51 -16.40 23.07
CA ASN A 153 9.69 -17.06 23.66
C ASN A 153 10.34 -18.09 22.72
N GLU A 154 9.66 -18.48 21.64
CA GLU A 154 10.13 -19.49 20.69
C GLU A 154 10.76 -18.86 19.43
N MET A 155 10.62 -17.54 19.24
CA MET A 155 11.27 -16.80 18.16
C MET A 155 12.64 -16.28 18.61
N GLU A 156 13.63 -16.36 17.70
CA GLU A 156 14.91 -15.68 17.89
C GLU A 156 14.67 -14.16 18.08
N PRO A 157 15.34 -13.50 19.06
CA PRO A 157 15.12 -12.08 19.35
C PRO A 157 15.23 -11.17 18.12
N GLU A 158 16.23 -11.42 17.26
CA GLU A 158 16.42 -10.66 16.02
C GLU A 158 15.22 -10.77 15.07
N LYS A 159 14.65 -11.98 14.92
CA LYS A 159 13.46 -12.23 14.10
C LYS A 159 12.21 -11.59 14.70
N LEU A 160 12.11 -11.59 16.03
CA LEU A 160 11.01 -10.94 16.75
C LEU A 160 11.01 -9.42 16.51
N ILE A 161 12.17 -8.76 16.67
CA ILE A 161 12.31 -7.32 16.40
C ILE A 161 11.95 -7.01 14.95
N LEU A 162 12.50 -7.77 14.00
CA LEU A 162 12.28 -7.54 12.58
C LEU A 162 10.80 -7.73 12.19
N SER A 163 10.15 -8.75 12.74
CA SER A 163 8.71 -8.97 12.58
C SER A 163 7.91 -7.80 13.14
N MET A 164 8.23 -7.32 14.34
CA MET A 164 7.57 -6.15 14.94
C MET A 164 7.78 -4.88 14.12
N GLN A 165 8.95 -4.69 13.51
CA GLN A 165 9.22 -3.54 12.64
C GLN A 165 8.34 -3.59 11.38
N TYR A 166 8.17 -4.75 10.75
CA TYR A 166 7.27 -4.89 9.60
C TYR A 166 5.81 -4.66 9.99
N VAL A 167 5.39 -5.19 11.14
CA VAL A 167 4.05 -4.93 11.68
C VAL A 167 3.86 -3.43 11.97
N GLN A 168 4.83 -2.78 12.58
CA GLN A 168 4.78 -1.34 12.85
C GLN A 168 4.65 -0.55 11.54
N GLN A 169 5.45 -0.86 10.52
CA GLN A 169 5.37 -0.20 9.22
C GLN A 169 4.00 -0.37 8.57
N TYR A 170 3.46 -1.60 8.56
CA TYR A 170 2.14 -1.88 8.03
C TYR A 170 1.04 -1.10 8.77
N ILE A 171 1.09 -1.06 10.10
CA ILE A 171 0.14 -0.30 10.93
C ILE A 171 0.28 1.21 10.66
N SER A 172 1.49 1.75 10.59
CA SER A 172 1.73 3.17 10.32
C SER A 172 1.19 3.59 8.95
N PHE A 173 1.44 2.79 7.91
CA PHE A 173 0.84 3.05 6.60
C PHE A 173 -0.68 2.94 6.61
N SER A 174 -1.23 1.97 7.35
CA SER A 174 -2.68 1.84 7.52
C SER A 174 -3.28 3.06 8.21
N LEU A 175 -2.68 3.54 9.30
CA LEU A 175 -3.12 4.76 10.00
C LEU A 175 -3.10 5.98 9.08
N ASN A 176 -2.04 6.14 8.27
CA ASN A 176 -1.92 7.22 7.29
C ASN A 176 -3.01 7.15 6.21
N ILE A 177 -3.31 5.95 5.69
CA ILE A 177 -4.39 5.77 4.71
C ILE A 177 -5.73 6.16 5.33
N TRP A 178 -6.00 5.72 6.56
CA TRP A 178 -7.26 5.98 7.25
C TRP A 178 -7.33 7.34 7.96
N LEU A 179 -6.28 8.17 7.82
CA LEU A 179 -6.18 9.52 8.40
C LEU A 179 -6.32 9.54 9.93
N PHE A 180 -5.80 8.51 10.60
CA PHE A 180 -5.72 8.48 12.07
C PHE A 180 -4.35 8.94 12.55
N GLU A 181 -4.33 9.75 13.61
CA GLU A 181 -3.09 10.05 14.33
C GLU A 181 -2.56 8.77 14.97
N GLY A 182 -1.35 8.37 14.55
CA GLY A 182 -0.58 7.33 15.20
C GLY A 182 -0.16 7.80 16.59
N THR A 183 -0.19 6.87 17.56
CA THR A 183 0.17 7.21 18.95
C THR A 183 1.64 6.95 19.28
N SER A 184 2.43 6.50 18.31
CA SER A 184 3.87 6.30 18.48
C SER A 184 4.62 6.43 17.15
N ASP A 185 5.41 7.50 17.02
CA ASP A 185 6.38 7.71 15.94
C ASP A 185 7.75 7.11 16.26
N VAL A 186 7.88 6.44 17.42
CA VAL A 186 9.16 5.87 17.85
C VAL A 186 9.37 4.53 17.14
N PRO A 187 10.41 4.40 16.29
CA PRO A 187 10.69 3.14 15.62
C PRO A 187 11.13 2.10 16.65
N ILE A 188 10.66 0.85 16.50
CA ILE A 188 11.08 -0.28 17.32
C ILE A 188 12.54 -0.61 16.97
N THR A 189 13.47 -0.24 17.86
CA THR A 189 14.92 -0.42 17.63
C THR A 189 15.62 -1.31 18.65
N ASN A 190 15.03 -1.56 19.83
CA ASN A 190 15.67 -2.27 20.94
C ASN A 190 14.74 -3.28 21.66
N ASP A 191 15.33 -4.36 22.18
CA ASP A 191 14.70 -5.45 22.94
C ASP A 191 14.13 -5.05 24.31
N GLN A 192 14.61 -3.96 24.89
CA GLN A 192 14.33 -3.61 26.30
C GLN A 192 12.86 -3.25 26.59
N SER A 193 11.97 -3.20 25.58
CA SER A 193 10.55 -2.92 25.80
C SER A 193 9.59 -3.71 24.89
N ILE A 194 9.88 -4.99 24.63
CA ILE A 194 8.99 -5.92 23.89
C ILE A 194 7.51 -5.79 24.31
N ILE A 195 7.24 -5.75 25.62
CA ILE A 195 5.88 -5.58 26.18
C ILE A 195 5.25 -4.25 25.73
N GLN A 196 6.01 -3.16 25.77
CA GLN A 196 5.54 -1.84 25.37
C GLN A 196 5.27 -1.78 23.86
N ASN A 197 6.15 -2.36 23.07
CA ASN A 197 6.01 -2.46 21.62
C ASN A 197 4.76 -3.26 21.26
N TYR A 198 4.59 -4.47 21.81
CA TYR A 198 3.38 -5.26 21.61
C TYR A 198 2.11 -4.52 22.00
N SER A 199 2.10 -3.92 23.20
CA SER A 199 0.93 -3.19 23.70
C SER A 199 0.54 -2.06 22.76
N GLN A 200 1.53 -1.36 22.21
CA GLN A 200 1.33 -0.27 21.27
C GLN A 200 0.82 -0.76 19.90
N LEU A 201 1.38 -1.86 19.37
CA LEU A 201 0.93 -2.46 18.11
C LEU A 201 -0.50 -3.01 18.22
N ILE A 202 -0.82 -3.69 19.32
CA ILE A 202 -2.17 -4.18 19.63
C ILE A 202 -3.15 -3.01 19.72
N TYR A 203 -2.80 -1.96 20.48
CA TYR A 203 -3.66 -0.78 20.63
C TYR A 203 -3.96 -0.11 19.30
N ASN A 204 -2.94 0.14 18.47
CA ASN A 204 -3.13 0.74 17.16
C ASN A 204 -3.95 -0.15 16.22
N THR A 205 -3.72 -1.47 16.25
CA THR A 205 -4.50 -2.44 15.45
C THR A 205 -5.97 -2.45 15.87
N LEU A 206 -6.26 -2.44 17.17
CA LEU A 206 -7.63 -2.38 17.68
C LEU A 206 -8.33 -1.07 17.30
N ARG A 207 -7.62 0.08 17.31
CA ARG A 207 -8.16 1.35 16.82
C ARG A 207 -8.55 1.27 15.34
N LEU A 208 -7.68 0.70 14.51
CA LEU A 208 -7.95 0.49 13.08
C LEU A 208 -9.14 -0.45 12.86
N LEU A 209 -9.19 -1.57 13.57
CA LEU A 209 -10.28 -2.54 13.50
C LEU A 209 -11.62 -1.91 13.88
N ARG A 210 -11.67 -1.11 14.96
CA ARG A 210 -12.88 -0.38 15.39
C ARG A 210 -13.32 0.68 14.39
N ALA A 211 -12.39 1.49 13.91
CA ALA A 211 -12.66 2.48 12.88
C ALA A 211 -13.25 1.89 11.60
N ARG A 212 -12.92 0.63 11.32
CA ARG A 212 -13.37 -0.15 10.18
C ARG A 212 -14.62 -0.97 10.44
N ASN A 213 -15.20 -0.90 11.65
CA ASN A 213 -16.32 -1.72 12.09
C ASN A 213 -16.06 -3.23 11.96
N LEU A 214 -14.81 -3.66 12.17
CA LEU A 214 -14.40 -5.08 12.13
C LEU A 214 -14.44 -5.77 13.48
N VAL A 215 -14.76 -5.01 14.54
CA VAL A 215 -14.91 -5.47 15.91
C VAL A 215 -16.10 -4.72 16.51
N SER A 216 -16.98 -5.44 17.21
CA SER A 216 -18.09 -4.80 17.93
C SER A 216 -17.58 -3.92 19.08
N GLU A 217 -18.28 -2.83 19.37
CA GLU A 217 -17.91 -1.89 20.44
C GLU A 217 -17.89 -2.56 21.83
N SER A 218 -18.68 -3.62 22.01
CA SER A 218 -18.86 -4.33 23.28
C SER A 218 -17.88 -5.49 23.52
N VAL A 219 -16.96 -5.78 22.58
CA VAL A 219 -16.09 -6.96 22.69
C VAL A 219 -14.97 -6.74 23.71
N SER A 220 -14.77 -7.73 24.59
CA SER A 220 -13.65 -7.79 25.52
C SER A 220 -12.31 -7.94 24.78
N ILE A 221 -11.37 -7.04 25.06
CA ILE A 221 -10.01 -7.08 24.51
C ILE A 221 -9.32 -8.40 24.82
N ARG A 222 -9.57 -8.93 26.03
CA ARG A 222 -9.00 -10.19 26.48
C ARG A 222 -9.43 -11.33 25.56
N ASP A 223 -10.69 -11.38 25.16
CA ASP A 223 -11.21 -12.42 24.29
C ASP A 223 -10.62 -12.30 22.88
N ILE A 224 -10.45 -11.08 22.38
CA ILE A 224 -9.77 -10.84 21.10
C ILE A 224 -8.33 -11.36 21.14
N LEU A 225 -7.57 -11.02 22.19
CA LEU A 225 -6.18 -11.46 22.33
C LEU A 225 -6.04 -12.97 22.53
N ILE A 226 -6.97 -13.60 23.26
CA ILE A 226 -6.97 -15.06 23.44
C ILE A 226 -7.25 -15.77 22.11
N ARG A 227 -8.16 -15.26 21.28
CA ARG A 227 -8.61 -15.92 20.04
C ARG A 227 -7.72 -15.64 18.84
N TYR A 228 -7.38 -14.37 18.64
CA TYR A 228 -6.76 -13.91 17.41
C TYR A 228 -5.31 -13.47 17.60
N ASP A 229 -4.92 -13.02 18.80
CA ASP A 229 -3.60 -12.41 19.05
C ASP A 229 -3.25 -11.32 18.00
N LEU A 230 -2.03 -10.78 17.99
CA LEU A 230 -1.63 -9.73 17.05
C LEU A 230 -1.62 -10.21 15.59
N ASP A 231 -1.11 -11.40 15.34
CA ASP A 231 -1.00 -12.00 14.02
C ASP A 231 -2.37 -12.26 13.37
N GLY A 232 -3.31 -12.85 14.09
CA GLY A 232 -4.67 -13.04 13.61
C GLY A 232 -5.43 -11.72 13.45
N MET A 233 -5.27 -10.76 14.37
CA MET A 233 -5.87 -9.43 14.20
C MET A 233 -5.42 -8.76 12.88
N LEU A 234 -4.13 -8.84 12.55
CA LEU A 234 -3.60 -8.28 11.31
C LEU A 234 -4.08 -9.01 10.07
N TYR A 235 -4.12 -10.34 10.11
CA TYR A 235 -4.68 -11.14 9.02
C TYR A 235 -6.13 -10.75 8.73
N HIS A 236 -6.98 -10.75 9.74
CA HIS A 236 -8.38 -10.38 9.60
C HIS A 236 -8.57 -8.93 9.13
N PHE A 237 -7.75 -8.00 9.62
CA PHE A 237 -7.75 -6.62 9.16
C PHE A 237 -7.39 -6.53 7.66
N SER A 238 -6.34 -7.22 7.22
CA SER A 238 -5.89 -7.24 5.82
C SER A 238 -6.93 -7.83 4.87
N ARG A 239 -7.68 -8.83 5.34
CA ARG A 239 -8.73 -9.52 4.57
C ARG A 239 -10.09 -8.86 4.68
N ASN A 240 -10.21 -7.79 5.48
CA ASN A 240 -11.47 -7.13 5.79
C ASN A 240 -12.53 -8.11 6.35
N ILE A 241 -12.10 -9.00 7.24
CA ILE A 241 -12.95 -10.02 7.87
C ILE A 241 -13.28 -9.57 9.29
N PHE A 242 -14.55 -9.60 9.65
CA PHE A 242 -15.01 -9.31 11.01
C PHE A 242 -14.41 -10.32 12.01
N LEU A 243 -13.88 -9.85 13.14
CA LEU A 243 -13.46 -10.72 14.23
C LEU A 243 -14.72 -11.23 14.93
N SER A 244 -15.01 -12.53 14.84
CA SER A 244 -16.24 -13.07 15.42
C SER A 244 -16.27 -12.88 16.93
N SER A 245 -17.31 -12.21 17.42
CA SER A 245 -17.58 -12.07 18.85
C SER A 245 -18.42 -13.25 19.34
N LEU A 246 -18.08 -13.77 20.52
CA LEU A 246 -19.12 -14.19 21.45
C LEU A 246 -19.51 -12.90 22.18
N ASP A 247 -20.77 -12.49 22.06
CA ASP A 247 -21.30 -11.30 22.72
C ASP A 247 -21.43 -11.54 24.23
N ASP A 248 -20.31 -11.70 24.93
CA ASP A 248 -20.28 -11.66 26.39
C ASP A 248 -19.99 -10.24 26.84
N ALA A 249 -21.06 -9.45 26.92
CA ALA A 249 -21.08 -8.06 27.39
C ALA A 249 -20.70 -7.89 28.89
N SER A 250 -20.24 -8.95 29.57
CA SER A 250 -20.07 -8.98 31.02
C SER A 250 -18.71 -8.42 31.52
N ASN A 251 -17.73 -8.20 30.63
CA ASN A 251 -16.38 -7.73 31.02
C ASN A 251 -15.78 -6.70 30.03
N ALA A 252 -16.57 -5.72 29.59
CA ALA A 252 -16.11 -4.67 28.69
C ALA A 252 -15.14 -3.69 29.41
N TYR A 253 -13.86 -4.03 29.46
CA TYR A 253 -12.82 -3.04 29.76
C TYR A 253 -12.60 -2.16 28.52
N PRO A 254 -12.64 -0.82 28.62
CA PRO A 254 -12.30 0.03 27.49
C PRO A 254 -10.84 -0.22 27.08
N PRO A 255 -10.51 -0.27 25.77
CA PRO A 255 -9.15 -0.48 25.30
C PRO A 255 -8.34 0.80 25.43
N THR A 256 -7.98 1.12 26.67
CA THR A 256 -6.91 2.06 26.92
C THR A 256 -5.57 1.34 26.76
N LEU A 257 -4.54 2.07 26.34
CA LEU A 257 -3.19 1.54 26.24
C LEU A 257 -2.71 0.93 27.57
N GLN A 258 -3.12 1.50 28.71
CA GLN A 258 -2.78 1.00 30.04
C GLN A 258 -3.43 -0.36 30.34
N ASN A 259 -4.71 -0.55 29.98
CA ASN A 259 -5.39 -1.84 30.14
C ASN A 259 -4.77 -2.92 29.26
N ILE A 260 -4.42 -2.57 28.01
CA ILE A 260 -3.72 -3.47 27.09
C ILE A 260 -2.36 -3.84 27.67
N LYS A 261 -1.60 -2.87 28.20
CA LYS A 261 -0.29 -3.13 28.80
C LYS A 261 -0.39 -4.13 29.95
N LEU A 262 -1.35 -3.95 30.86
CA LEU A 262 -1.59 -4.89 31.96
C LEU A 262 -1.95 -6.30 31.46
N LEU A 263 -2.80 -6.39 30.43
CA LEU A 263 -3.17 -7.67 29.81
C LEU A 263 -1.96 -8.36 29.17
N VAL A 264 -1.19 -7.65 28.35
CA VAL A 264 0.01 -8.18 27.69
C VAL A 264 1.03 -8.68 28.72
N THR A 265 1.27 -7.91 29.79
CA THR A 265 2.14 -8.34 30.90
C THR A 265 1.64 -9.62 31.58
N SER A 266 0.32 -9.84 31.67
CA SER A 266 -0.24 -11.07 32.25
C SER A 266 -0.21 -12.29 31.32
N MET A 267 -0.05 -12.08 30.00
CA MET A 267 -0.12 -13.12 28.98
C MET A 267 1.26 -13.60 28.51
N ILE A 268 2.29 -12.75 28.62
CA ILE A 268 3.68 -13.16 28.39
C ILE A 268 4.16 -13.89 29.66
N PRO A 269 4.49 -15.19 29.59
CA PRO A 269 5.10 -15.89 30.72
C PRO A 269 6.34 -15.12 31.15
N SER A 270 6.49 -14.84 32.44
CA SER A 270 7.65 -14.12 32.99
C SER A 270 8.96 -14.67 32.43
N ILE A 271 9.65 -13.84 31.65
CA ILE A 271 11.05 -14.04 31.23
C ILE A 271 11.93 -14.06 32.49
#